data_AF-A0A4Q3JDM0-F1
#
_entry.id   AF-A0A4Q3JDM0-F1
#
_cell.length_a   1.000
_cell.length_b   1.000
_cell.length_c   1.000
_cell.angle_alpha   90.00
_cell.angle_beta   90.00
_cell.angle_gamma   90.00
#
_symmetry.space_group_name_H-M   'P 1'
#
loop_
_entity.id
_entity.type
_entity.pdbx_description
1 polymer ?
#
loop_
_entity_poly.entity_id
_entity_poly.type
_entity_poly.pdbx_seq_one_letter_code
_entity_poly.pdbx_strand_id
1 'polypeptide(L)' 'CAEAVMAQEAVFFDALAAVRSWRLDGDRLVLRDAAGKALMRLRKAAR' A
#
# COMPACT_ATOMS: atom_id res chain seq x y z
N CYS A 1 -10.64 -19.30 -6.22
CA CYS A 1 -10.35 -17.85 -6.16
C CYS A 1 -10.00 -17.37 -7.56
N ALA A 2 -10.40 -16.17 -7.96
CA ALA A 2 -10.01 -15.64 -9.27
C ALA A 2 -8.50 -15.31 -9.24
N GLU A 3 -7.75 -15.77 -10.25
CA GLU A 3 -6.29 -15.59 -10.36
C GLU A 3 -5.87 -14.12 -10.22
N ALA A 4 -6.65 -13.20 -10.79
CA ALA A 4 -6.43 -11.76 -10.67
C ALA A 4 -6.40 -11.24 -9.22
N VAL A 5 -7.17 -11.86 -8.32
CA VAL A 5 -7.20 -11.48 -6.89
C VAL A 5 -5.94 -11.97 -6.18
N MET A 6 -5.47 -13.18 -6.50
CA MET A 6 -4.24 -13.71 -5.91
C MET A 6 -2.99 -12.97 -6.40
N ALA A 7 -2.98 -12.55 -7.67
CA ALA A 7 -1.92 -11.68 -8.20
C ALA A 7 -1.91 -10.32 -7.50
N GLN A 8 -3.08 -9.74 -7.23
CA GLN A 8 -3.19 -8.50 -6.45
C GLN A 8 -2.66 -8.69 -5.01
N GLU A 9 -2.98 -9.82 -4.38
CA GLU A 9 -2.52 -10.15 -3.03
C GLU A 9 -0.99 -10.22 -2.94
N ALA A 10 -0.34 -10.92 -3.88
CA ALA A 10 1.12 -11.01 -3.92
C ALA A 10 1.79 -9.63 -4.05
N VAL A 11 1.33 -8.81 -5.01
CA VAL A 11 1.85 -7.46 -5.21
C VAL A 11 1.63 -6.57 -3.98
N PHE A 12 0.48 -6.70 -3.32
CA PHE A 12 0.17 -5.96 -2.10
C PHE A 12 1.14 -6.32 -0.97
N PHE A 13 1.38 -7.61 -0.73
CA PHE A 13 2.29 -8.05 0.33
C PHE A 13 3.76 -7.69 0.04
N ASP A 14 4.21 -7.81 -1.21
CA ASP A 14 5.56 -7.41 -1.62
C ASP A 14 5.79 -5.91 -1.40
N ALA A 15 4.81 -5.08 -1.79
CA ALA A 15 4.87 -3.64 -1.57
C ALA A 15 4.85 -3.30 -0.07
N LEU A 16 4.04 -4.00 0.73
CA LEU A 16 3.96 -3.80 2.18
C LEU A 16 5.28 -4.15 2.88
N ALA A 17 5.94 -5.24 2.48
CA ALA A 17 7.23 -5.65 3.04
C ALA A 17 8.35 -4.64 2.77
N ALA A 18 8.27 -3.88 1.67
CA ALA A 18 9.23 -2.85 1.30
C ALA A 18 9.01 -1.49 2.00
N VAL A 19 7.91 -1.30 2.73
CA VAL A 19 7.61 -0.04 3.42
C VAL A 19 8.62 0.23 4.54
N ARG A 20 9.09 1.47 4.61
CA ARG A 20 9.99 1.96 5.66
C ARG A 20 9.47 3.21 6.35
N SER A 21 8.56 3.95 5.70
CA SER A 21 7.91 5.11 6.30
C SER A 21 6.47 5.26 5.80
N TRP A 22 5.67 6.01 6.56
CA TRP A 22 4.29 6.31 6.22
C TRP A 22 3.96 7.78 6.48
N ARG A 23 2.97 8.30 5.76
CA ARG A 23 2.40 9.63 5.97
C ARG A 23 0.88 9.56 5.86
N LEU A 24 0.19 10.28 6.75
CA LEU A 24 -1.23 10.54 6.63
C LEU A 24 -1.45 11.95 6.08
N ASP A 25 -2.15 12.02 4.95
CA ASP A 25 -2.62 13.25 4.32
C ASP A 25 -4.15 13.24 4.38
N GLY A 26 -4.72 13.74 5.48
CA GLY A 26 -6.16 13.73 5.73
C GLY A 26 -6.73 12.32 5.87
N ASP A 27 -7.48 11.87 4.86
CA ASP A 27 -8.07 10.53 4.78
C ASP A 27 -7.21 9.52 3.98
N ARG A 28 -6.05 9.96 3.49
CA ARG A 28 -5.16 9.16 2.65
C ARG A 28 -3.90 8.76 3.41
N LEU A 29 -3.59 7.47 3.40
CA LEU A 29 -2.35 6.89 3.89
C LEU A 29 -1.41 6.65 2.71
N VAL A 30 -0.21 7.21 2.76
CA VAL A 30 0.86 7.02 1.78
C VAL A 30 1.99 6.23 2.43
N LEU A 31 2.29 5.05 1.88
CA LEU A 31 3.39 4.20 2.33
C LEU A 31 4.59 4.39 1.39
N ARG A 32 5.79 4.47 1.94
CA ARG A 32 7.02 4.77 1.20
C ARG A 32 8.16 3.83 1.57
N ASP A 33 9.07 3.63 0.63
CA ASP A 33 10.32 2.91 0.85
C ASP A 33 11.38 3.78 1.58
N ALA A 34 12.59 3.24 1.74
CA ALA A 34 13.73 3.93 2.36
C ALA A 34 14.17 5.18 1.57
N ALA A 35 13.94 5.21 0.26
CA ALA A 35 14.27 6.34 -0.62
C ALA A 35 13.15 7.41 -0.66
N GLY A 36 12.04 7.19 0.07
CA GLY A 36 10.90 8.10 0.10
C GLY A 36 9.95 7.95 -1.10
N LYS A 37 10.15 6.95 -1.97
CA LYS A 37 9.25 6.65 -3.10
C LYS A 37 7.95 6.06 -2.57
N ALA A 38 6.82 6.54 -3.10
CA ALA A 38 5.52 6.00 -2.74
C ALA A 38 5.32 4.60 -3.32
N LEU A 39 5.06 3.63 -2.44
CA LEU A 39 4.76 2.24 -2.80
C LEU A 39 3.25 2.03 -2.90
N MET A 40 2.48 2.57 -1.96
CA MET A 40 1.04 2.37 -1.87
C MET A 40 0.32 3.62 -1.38
N ARG A 41 -0.93 3.79 -1.84
CA ARG A 41 -1.85 4.82 -1.36
C ARG A 41 -3.17 4.16 -0.98
N LEU A 42 -3.52 4.26 0.28
CA LEU A 42 -4.77 3.74 0.83
C LEU A 42 -5.66 4.91 1.21
N ARG A 43 -6.96 4.76 1.08
CA ARG A 43 -7.94 5.70 1.62
C ARG A 43 -8.64 5.07 2.80
N LYS A 44 -9.03 5.88 3.77
CA LYS A 44 -9.94 5.44 4.82
C LYS A 44 -11.20 4.88 4.16
N ALA A 45 -11.58 3.66 4.55
CA ALA A 45 -12.87 3.11 4.15
C ALA A 45 -13.97 3.96 4.80
N ALA A 46 -14.89 4.47 4.00
CA ALA A 46 -16.16 4.97 4.52
C ALA A 46 -16.92 3.75 5.05
N ARG A 47 -17.44 3.86 6.28
CA ARG A 47 -18.30 2.82 6.87
C ARG A 47 -19.60 2.71 6.09
#